data_AF-A0A257WR38-F1
#
_entry.id   AF-A0A257WR38-F1
#
_cell.length_a   1.000
_cell.length_b   1.000
_cell.length_c   1.000
_cell.angle_alpha   90.00
_cell.angle_beta   90.00
_cell.angle_gamma   90.00
#
_symmetry.space_group_name_H-M   'P 1'
#
loop_
_entity.id
_entity.type
_entity.pdbx_description
1 polymer ?
#
loop_
_entity_poly.entity_id
_entity_poly.type
_entity_poly.pdbx_seq_one_letter_code
_entity_poly.pdbx_strand_id
1 'polypeptide(L)'
;YPDGEVQRALEGIGLQMAADVNASTGPDTTTFIIDLPRNDQVSLDTGLSVMRELVTSMLIEPDKVDAERGVVLAEERSRAGPALEASKAFLQLQLGSHPYGRSPIGLRNVIETVTPATIRGFYDAFYRPERATLIIVGDVRIDQMTAAITGAFQDWRGRGEPGKDPKPITVKPASPDVAIITTAGATDTNLMLRWFEPYTERPHTKAERRRVLVEQLAAGVIARRLPGLNEAAGKPAARIGNAGAAAIPEVWRGQIATTVGITDTFKALDVMVKAHRQAVEFGITQEELDEQLRLVIDATKREAERGRTGTSVAQVEIAADMVAADLPFLSLQQGYALLLEQAPTITLAEVNA
;
A
#
# COMPACT_ATOMS: atom_id res chain seq x y z
N TYR A 1 20.18 -24.09 3.24
CA TYR A 1 19.73 -24.93 2.13
C TYR A 1 20.59 -24.63 0.92
N PRO A 2 21.30 -25.64 0.39
CA PRO A 2 21.93 -25.56 -0.93
C PRO A 2 20.92 -25.21 -2.03
N ASP A 3 21.41 -24.84 -3.21
CA ASP A 3 20.55 -24.47 -4.35
C ASP A 3 19.50 -25.56 -4.67
N GLY A 4 18.25 -25.12 -4.85
CA GLY A 4 17.09 -25.99 -5.07
C GLY A 4 16.63 -26.86 -3.88
N GLU A 5 17.31 -26.82 -2.73
CA GLU A 5 16.88 -27.58 -1.54
C GLU A 5 15.72 -26.89 -0.79
N VAL A 6 15.62 -25.56 -0.84
CA VAL A 6 14.48 -24.81 -0.28
C VAL A 6 13.18 -25.26 -0.94
N GLN A 7 13.17 -25.28 -2.27
CA GLN A 7 12.01 -25.71 -3.04
C GLN A 7 11.63 -27.15 -2.69
N ARG A 8 12.60 -28.07 -2.64
CA ARG A 8 12.35 -29.46 -2.27
C ARG A 8 11.82 -29.63 -0.84
N ALA A 9 12.29 -28.82 0.10
CA ALA A 9 11.77 -28.82 1.47
C ALA A 9 10.30 -28.36 1.52
N LEU A 10 9.95 -27.30 0.79
CA LEU A 10 8.58 -26.78 0.70
C LEU A 10 7.66 -27.77 -0.03
N GLU A 11 8.08 -28.34 -1.16
CA GLU A 11 7.33 -29.38 -1.88
C GLU A 11 7.12 -30.62 -1.01
N GLY A 12 8.11 -31.00 -0.18
CA GLY A 12 8.04 -32.13 0.75
C GLY A 12 6.95 -32.00 1.81
N ILE A 13 6.56 -30.78 2.19
CA ILE A 13 5.42 -30.52 3.09
C ILE A 13 4.10 -30.26 2.33
N GLY A 14 4.15 -30.27 0.99
CA GLY A 14 3.00 -30.19 0.10
C GLY A 14 2.75 -28.80 -0.50
N LEU A 15 3.73 -27.90 -0.46
CA LEU A 15 3.59 -26.54 -1.01
C LEU A 15 4.01 -26.49 -2.48
N GLN A 16 3.32 -25.65 -3.25
CA GLN A 16 3.64 -25.32 -4.63
C GLN A 16 4.16 -23.89 -4.73
N MET A 17 5.26 -23.70 -5.47
CA MET A 17 5.78 -22.36 -5.76
C MET A 17 4.72 -21.53 -6.50
N ALA A 18 4.71 -20.22 -6.27
CA ALA A 18 3.74 -19.25 -6.79
C ALA A 18 2.29 -19.38 -6.29
N ALA A 19 1.82 -20.58 -5.96
CA ALA A 19 0.49 -20.79 -5.37
C ALA A 19 0.50 -20.58 -3.84
N ASP A 20 1.39 -21.29 -3.15
CA ASP A 20 1.46 -21.28 -1.69
C ASP A 20 2.66 -20.48 -1.17
N VAL A 21 3.68 -20.29 -2.01
CA VAL A 21 4.89 -19.52 -1.68
C VAL A 21 5.04 -18.39 -2.66
N ASN A 22 5.07 -17.17 -2.13
CA ASN A 22 5.17 -15.97 -2.93
C ASN A 22 6.13 -14.96 -2.29
N ALA A 23 6.69 -14.11 -3.13
CA ALA A 23 7.48 -12.97 -2.72
C ALA A 23 7.06 -11.76 -3.54
N SER A 24 6.97 -10.61 -2.89
CA SER A 24 6.67 -9.35 -3.56
C SER A 24 7.57 -8.23 -3.05
N THR A 25 7.88 -7.29 -3.93
CA THR A 25 8.66 -6.10 -3.61
C THR A 25 7.80 -4.89 -3.92
N GLY A 26 7.43 -4.18 -2.85
CA GLY A 26 6.77 -2.87 -2.93
C GLY A 26 7.79 -1.74 -2.85
N PRO A 27 7.32 -0.48 -2.80
CA PRO A 27 8.17 0.68 -2.56
C PRO A 27 8.84 0.67 -1.17
N ASP A 28 8.12 0.19 -0.14
CA ASP A 28 8.53 0.25 1.26
C ASP A 28 9.05 -1.09 1.81
N THR A 29 8.53 -2.20 1.28
CA THR A 29 8.72 -3.53 1.87
C THR A 29 9.07 -4.60 0.84
N THR A 30 9.77 -5.64 1.30
CA THR A 30 9.85 -6.93 0.62
C THR A 30 9.15 -7.96 1.48
N THR A 31 8.09 -8.57 0.95
CA THR A 31 7.23 -9.48 1.69
C THR A 31 7.41 -10.89 1.15
N PHE A 32 7.69 -11.84 2.04
CA PHE A 32 7.65 -13.27 1.75
C PHE A 32 6.41 -13.86 2.41
N ILE A 33 5.64 -14.64 1.67
CA ILE A 33 4.42 -15.30 2.15
C ILE A 33 4.57 -16.79 1.90
N ILE A 34 4.29 -17.58 2.95
CA ILE A 34 4.21 -19.03 2.91
C ILE A 34 2.86 -19.42 3.51
N ASP A 35 1.95 -19.92 2.69
CA ASP A 35 0.68 -20.50 3.12
C ASP A 35 0.86 -21.99 3.39
N LEU A 36 0.66 -22.40 4.64
CA LEU A 36 0.84 -23.79 5.05
C LEU A 36 -0.52 -24.50 5.04
N PRO A 37 -0.70 -25.59 4.27
CA PRO A 37 -1.96 -26.32 4.22
C PRO A 37 -2.26 -27.07 5.53
N ARG A 38 -1.24 -27.24 6.38
CA ARG A 38 -1.33 -27.90 7.69
C ARG A 38 -0.49 -27.14 8.71
N ASN A 39 -0.94 -27.17 9.96
CA ASN A 39 -0.28 -26.58 11.12
C ASN A 39 0.43 -27.63 12.00
N ASP A 40 0.80 -28.79 11.44
CA ASP A 40 1.60 -29.78 12.15
C ASP A 40 3.05 -29.30 12.37
N GLN A 41 3.72 -29.85 13.38
CA GLN A 41 5.04 -29.40 13.82
C GLN A 41 6.07 -29.38 12.68
N VAL A 42 6.07 -30.41 11.81
CA VAL A 42 7.02 -30.51 10.68
C VAL A 42 6.79 -29.36 9.69
N SER A 43 5.53 -29.06 9.38
CA SER A 43 5.17 -27.99 8.45
C SER A 43 5.53 -26.61 9.03
N LEU A 44 5.26 -26.38 10.32
CA LEU A 44 5.61 -25.12 11.00
C LEU A 44 7.12 -24.92 11.09
N ASP A 45 7.88 -25.96 11.49
CA ASP A 45 9.33 -25.89 11.60
C ASP A 45 9.99 -25.66 10.23
N THR A 46 9.48 -26.33 9.19
CA THR A 46 9.97 -26.15 7.82
C THR A 46 9.71 -24.72 7.33
N GLY A 47 8.49 -24.20 7.53
CA GLY A 47 8.14 -22.82 7.16
C GLY A 47 9.03 -21.79 7.86
N LEU A 48 9.23 -21.92 9.18
CA LEU A 48 10.11 -21.04 9.95
C LEU A 48 11.57 -21.13 9.51
N SER A 49 12.06 -22.34 9.24
CA SER A 49 13.42 -22.57 8.75
C SER A 49 13.67 -21.93 7.38
N VAL A 50 12.70 -22.01 6.47
CA VAL A 50 12.78 -21.34 5.15
C VAL A 50 12.73 -19.83 5.32
N MET A 51 11.79 -19.29 6.11
CA MET A 51 11.72 -17.85 6.38
C MET A 51 13.03 -17.32 7.00
N ARG A 52 13.61 -18.09 7.93
CA ARG A 52 14.90 -17.80 8.53
C ARG A 52 15.99 -17.70 7.48
N GLU A 53 16.06 -18.67 6.58
CA GLU A 53 17.09 -18.67 5.55
C GLU A 53 16.96 -17.50 4.57
N LEU A 54 15.74 -17.20 4.11
CA LEU A 54 15.47 -16.09 3.20
C LEU A 54 16.04 -14.76 3.74
N VAL A 55 15.95 -14.57 5.06
CA VAL A 55 16.41 -13.33 5.71
C VAL A 55 17.84 -13.34 6.23
N THR A 56 18.51 -14.50 6.29
CA THR A 56 19.89 -14.57 6.78
C THR A 56 20.93 -15.06 5.79
N SER A 57 20.56 -15.88 4.82
CA SER A 57 21.51 -16.76 4.12
C SER A 57 21.28 -16.83 2.62
N MET A 58 20.72 -15.78 2.01
CA MET A 58 20.49 -15.73 0.57
C MET A 58 21.81 -15.90 -0.21
N LEU A 59 21.80 -16.81 -1.19
CA LEU A 59 22.96 -17.12 -2.02
C LEU A 59 23.13 -16.06 -3.12
N ILE A 60 24.09 -15.14 -2.92
CA ILE A 60 24.37 -14.03 -3.84
C ILE A 60 25.73 -14.27 -4.50
N GLU A 61 25.81 -15.27 -5.37
CA GLU A 61 27.03 -15.64 -6.11
C GLU A 61 26.98 -15.16 -7.57
N PRO A 62 28.12 -14.93 -8.24
CA PRO A 62 28.13 -14.39 -9.60
C PRO A 62 27.29 -15.18 -10.61
N ASP A 63 27.40 -16.51 -10.62
CA ASP A 63 26.63 -17.40 -11.51
C ASP A 63 25.12 -17.33 -11.23
N LYS A 64 24.71 -17.23 -9.96
CA LYS A 64 23.30 -17.10 -9.56
C LYS A 64 22.72 -15.77 -9.98
N VAL A 65 23.45 -14.68 -9.71
CA VAL A 65 23.04 -13.33 -10.14
C VAL A 65 22.95 -13.24 -11.66
N ASP A 66 23.90 -13.85 -12.37
CA ASP A 66 23.92 -13.82 -13.83
C ASP A 66 22.77 -14.65 -14.44
N ALA A 67 22.42 -15.78 -13.84
CA ALA A 67 21.25 -16.57 -14.23
C ALA A 67 19.95 -15.79 -14.03
N GLU A 68 19.81 -15.10 -12.89
CA GLU A 68 18.58 -14.37 -12.53
C GLU A 68 18.38 -13.10 -13.39
N ARG A 69 19.47 -12.48 -13.88
CA ARG A 69 19.41 -11.29 -14.73
C ARG A 69 18.50 -11.48 -15.94
N GLY A 70 18.56 -12.65 -16.59
CA GLY A 70 17.72 -12.97 -17.74
C GLY A 70 16.24 -13.03 -17.39
N VAL A 71 15.92 -13.57 -16.21
CA VAL A 71 14.56 -13.69 -15.66
C VAL A 71 13.98 -12.31 -15.38
N VAL A 72 14.70 -11.47 -14.64
CA VAL A 72 14.25 -10.10 -14.30
C VAL A 72 14.08 -9.23 -15.55
N LEU A 73 14.97 -9.36 -16.54
CA LEU A 73 14.82 -8.64 -17.82
C LEU A 73 13.66 -9.17 -18.67
N ALA A 74 13.29 -10.44 -18.54
CA ALA A 74 12.10 -10.99 -19.20
C ALA A 74 10.82 -10.50 -18.51
N GLU A 75 10.82 -10.45 -17.18
CA GLU A 75 9.73 -9.90 -16.38
C GLU A 75 9.52 -8.40 -16.64
N GLU A 76 10.59 -7.62 -16.70
CA GLU A 76 10.52 -6.19 -17.06
C GLU A 76 9.83 -5.99 -18.41
N ARG A 77 10.21 -6.80 -19.41
CA ARG A 77 9.61 -6.77 -20.75
C ARG A 77 8.16 -7.24 -20.76
N SER A 78 7.81 -8.27 -19.99
CA SER A 78 6.45 -8.81 -19.95
C SER A 78 5.47 -7.91 -19.22
N ARG A 79 5.94 -7.16 -18.22
CA ARG A 79 5.17 -6.14 -17.50
C ARG A 79 5.05 -4.82 -18.26
N ALA A 80 5.90 -4.59 -19.26
CA ALA A 80 5.89 -3.37 -20.05
C ALA A 80 4.53 -3.20 -20.75
N GLY A 81 3.97 -1.99 -20.64
CA GLY A 81 2.69 -1.68 -21.24
C GLY A 81 2.25 -0.24 -20.96
N PRO A 82 1.19 0.24 -21.64
CA PRO A 82 0.85 1.65 -21.63
C PRO A 82 0.59 2.21 -20.22
N ALA A 83 -0.08 1.42 -19.38
CA ALA A 83 -0.40 1.78 -18.01
C ALA A 83 0.85 1.84 -17.10
N LEU A 84 1.77 0.89 -17.22
CA LEU A 84 3.00 0.88 -16.44
C LEU A 84 3.91 2.06 -16.81
N GLU A 85 4.06 2.35 -18.10
CA GLU A 85 4.87 3.48 -18.55
C GLU A 85 4.25 4.83 -18.16
N ALA A 86 2.92 4.94 -18.20
CA ALA A 86 2.23 6.11 -17.65
C ALA A 86 2.47 6.27 -16.13
N SER A 87 2.43 5.17 -15.38
CA SER A 87 2.71 5.16 -13.94
C SER A 87 4.15 5.56 -13.62
N LYS A 88 5.14 5.03 -14.35
CA LYS A 88 6.56 5.43 -14.23
C LYS A 88 6.75 6.92 -14.49
N ALA A 89 6.18 7.44 -15.59
CA ALA A 89 6.25 8.86 -15.93
C ALA A 89 5.59 9.73 -14.87
N PHE A 90 4.46 9.28 -14.32
CA PHE A 90 3.74 9.97 -13.24
C PHE A 90 4.57 10.03 -11.95
N LEU A 91 5.12 8.91 -11.48
CA LEU A 91 5.97 8.86 -10.29
C LEU A 91 7.20 9.76 -10.44
N GLN A 92 7.86 9.72 -11.60
CA GLN A 92 9.02 10.55 -11.92
C GLN A 92 8.66 12.05 -11.94
N LEU A 93 7.49 12.41 -12.48
CA LEU A 93 6.98 13.78 -12.47
C LEU A 93 6.66 14.24 -11.04
N GLN A 94 6.10 13.36 -10.22
CA GLN A 94 5.60 13.67 -8.88
C GLN A 94 6.72 13.77 -7.84
N LEU A 95 7.74 12.91 -7.91
CA LEU A 95 8.77 12.75 -6.87
C LEU A 95 10.19 13.02 -7.37
N GLY A 96 10.36 13.29 -8.67
CA GLY A 96 11.66 13.62 -9.25
C GLY A 96 12.69 12.53 -8.98
N SER A 97 13.85 12.92 -8.46
CA SER A 97 14.96 11.99 -8.16
C SER A 97 14.80 11.23 -6.84
N HIS A 98 13.73 11.46 -6.08
CA HIS A 98 13.48 10.73 -4.84
C HIS A 98 13.33 9.22 -5.12
N PRO A 99 13.77 8.31 -4.23
CA PRO A 99 13.70 6.87 -4.49
C PRO A 99 12.31 6.35 -4.90
N TYR A 100 11.24 6.89 -4.30
CA TYR A 100 9.85 6.55 -4.63
C TYR A 100 9.39 7.08 -6.00
N GLY A 101 10.18 7.94 -6.65
CA GLY A 101 9.96 8.33 -8.05
C GLY A 101 10.25 7.20 -9.04
N ARG A 102 10.71 6.04 -8.56
CA ARG A 102 11.07 4.86 -9.36
C ARG A 102 10.11 3.72 -9.06
N SER A 103 9.76 2.98 -10.11
CA SER A 103 9.02 1.72 -9.97
C SER A 103 9.91 0.64 -9.32
N PRO A 104 9.36 -0.31 -8.55
CA PRO A 104 10.12 -1.41 -7.94
C PRO A 104 10.96 -2.24 -8.91
N ILE A 105 10.54 -2.38 -10.17
CA ILE A 105 11.33 -3.10 -11.20
C ILE A 105 12.69 -2.42 -11.48
N GLY A 106 12.84 -1.15 -11.10
CA GLY A 106 14.10 -0.41 -11.21
C GLY A 106 14.41 0.03 -12.65
N LEU A 107 15.71 0.21 -12.91
CA LEU A 107 16.22 0.67 -14.19
C LEU A 107 16.88 -0.49 -14.93
N ARG A 108 16.56 -0.62 -16.22
CA ARG A 108 17.10 -1.69 -17.07
C ARG A 108 18.62 -1.76 -17.06
N ASN A 109 19.29 -0.62 -17.19
CA ASN A 109 20.76 -0.56 -17.18
C ASN A 109 21.34 -1.03 -15.83
N VAL A 110 20.64 -0.81 -14.72
CA VAL A 110 21.05 -1.32 -13.40
C VAL A 110 20.88 -2.84 -13.36
N ILE A 111 19.75 -3.39 -13.83
CA ILE A 111 19.56 -4.85 -13.92
C ILE A 111 20.68 -5.49 -14.76
N GLU A 112 21.04 -4.86 -15.87
CA GLU A 112 22.07 -5.35 -16.80
C GLU A 112 23.48 -5.33 -16.20
N THR A 113 23.77 -4.44 -15.23
CA THR A 113 25.14 -4.16 -14.78
C THR A 113 25.38 -4.33 -13.28
N VAL A 114 24.33 -4.56 -12.49
CA VAL A 114 24.44 -4.69 -11.03
C VAL A 114 25.35 -5.87 -10.68
N THR A 115 26.26 -5.64 -9.72
CA THR A 115 27.23 -6.64 -9.29
C THR A 115 26.71 -7.42 -8.07
N PRO A 116 27.13 -8.68 -7.89
CA PRO A 116 26.80 -9.46 -6.69
C PRO A 116 27.19 -8.75 -5.38
N ALA A 117 28.29 -8.00 -5.39
CA ALA A 117 28.72 -7.21 -4.24
C ALA A 117 27.73 -6.09 -3.89
N THR A 118 27.13 -5.44 -4.89
CA THR A 118 26.11 -4.40 -4.68
C THR A 118 24.84 -5.00 -4.10
N ILE A 119 24.37 -6.14 -4.65
CA ILE A 119 23.19 -6.85 -4.14
C ILE A 119 23.42 -7.30 -2.69
N ARG A 120 24.60 -7.87 -2.40
CA ARG A 120 24.95 -8.28 -1.03
C ARG A 120 25.02 -7.09 -0.06
N GLY A 121 25.56 -5.96 -0.50
CA GLY A 121 25.57 -4.74 0.30
C GLY A 121 24.16 -4.26 0.65
N PHE A 122 23.23 -4.32 -0.30
CA PHE A 122 21.81 -4.03 -0.02
C PHE A 122 21.21 -5.06 0.95
N TYR A 123 21.44 -6.35 0.70
CA TYR A 123 20.94 -7.43 1.57
C TYR A 123 21.41 -7.27 3.01
N ASP A 124 22.71 -7.05 3.24
CA ASP A 124 23.27 -6.86 4.58
C ASP A 124 22.74 -5.60 5.28
N ALA A 125 22.55 -4.51 4.53
CA ALA A 125 22.07 -3.25 5.05
C ALA A 125 20.58 -3.30 5.47
N PHE A 126 19.74 -4.06 4.76
CA PHE A 126 18.28 -4.00 4.96
C PHE A 126 17.66 -5.27 5.55
N TYR A 127 18.23 -6.47 5.34
CA TYR A 127 17.71 -7.73 5.91
C TYR A 127 18.25 -7.96 7.32
N ARG A 128 17.61 -7.29 8.28
CA ARG A 128 18.07 -7.20 9.68
C ARG A 128 16.91 -7.40 10.64
N PRO A 129 17.13 -7.99 11.85
CA PRO A 129 16.05 -8.26 12.80
C PRO A 129 15.31 -6.99 13.24
N GLU A 130 16.02 -5.87 13.40
CA GLU A 130 15.43 -4.57 13.76
C GLU A 130 14.61 -3.91 12.63
N ARG A 131 14.63 -4.50 11.42
CA ARG A 131 13.88 -4.03 10.23
C ARG A 131 12.91 -5.07 9.69
N ALA A 132 12.62 -6.12 10.45
CA ALA A 132 11.77 -7.22 10.02
C ALA A 132 10.60 -7.44 10.98
N THR A 133 9.45 -7.81 10.41
CA THR A 133 8.29 -8.27 11.19
C THR A 133 7.85 -9.61 10.65
N LEU A 134 7.75 -10.61 11.53
CA LEU A 134 7.17 -11.91 11.21
C LEU A 134 5.70 -11.92 11.65
N ILE A 135 4.80 -12.11 10.69
CA ILE A 135 3.35 -12.17 10.92
C ILE A 135 2.89 -13.61 10.71
N ILE A 136 2.18 -14.15 11.69
CA ILE A 136 1.60 -15.50 11.64
C ILE A 136 0.12 -15.40 11.94
N VAL A 137 -0.71 -15.88 11.01
CA VAL A 137 -2.16 -15.92 11.15
C VAL A 137 -2.65 -17.32 10.79
N GLY A 138 -3.35 -17.95 11.73
CA GLY A 138 -3.90 -19.28 11.55
C GLY A 138 -4.28 -19.90 12.89
N ASP A 139 -4.69 -21.17 12.84
CA ASP A 139 -4.95 -21.97 14.03
C ASP A 139 -3.62 -22.46 14.62
N VAL A 140 -2.96 -21.64 15.43
CA VAL A 140 -1.68 -21.98 16.07
C VAL A 140 -1.74 -21.70 17.57
N ARG A 141 -1.07 -22.53 18.37
CA ARG A 141 -0.94 -22.23 19.80
C ARG A 141 0.18 -21.22 20.03
N ILE A 142 -0.15 -20.12 20.69
CA ILE A 142 0.74 -18.96 20.89
C ILE A 142 2.03 -19.35 21.63
N ASP A 143 1.91 -20.19 22.66
CA ASP A 143 3.05 -20.66 23.47
C ASP A 143 4.06 -21.45 22.63
N GLN A 144 3.58 -22.42 21.85
CA GLN A 144 4.43 -23.23 20.97
C GLN A 144 5.08 -22.37 19.88
N MET A 145 4.29 -21.49 19.25
CA MET A 145 4.80 -20.65 18.17
C MET A 145 5.83 -19.63 18.67
N THR A 146 5.60 -19.03 19.84
CA THR A 146 6.57 -18.12 20.47
C THR A 146 7.90 -18.83 20.74
N ALA A 147 7.86 -20.06 21.27
CA ALA A 147 9.05 -20.86 21.51
C ALA A 147 9.79 -21.21 20.20
N ALA A 148 9.05 -21.62 19.15
CA ALA A 148 9.62 -21.96 17.86
C ALA A 148 10.28 -20.75 17.17
N ILE A 149 9.60 -19.59 17.14
CA ILE A 149 10.16 -18.34 16.60
C ILE A 149 11.40 -17.92 17.39
N THR A 150 11.33 -17.96 18.72
CA THR A 150 12.49 -17.64 19.57
C THR A 150 13.65 -18.57 19.24
N GLY A 151 13.40 -19.87 19.16
CA GLY A 151 14.39 -20.87 18.76
C GLY A 151 15.07 -20.56 17.42
N ALA A 152 14.28 -20.18 16.41
CA ALA A 152 14.73 -19.97 15.05
C ALA A 152 15.40 -18.61 14.79
N PHE A 153 15.02 -17.55 15.51
CA PHE A 153 15.43 -16.17 15.20
C PHE A 153 16.19 -15.44 16.32
N GLN A 154 16.26 -15.96 17.55
CA GLN A 154 16.90 -15.25 18.68
C GLN A 154 18.39 -14.89 18.46
N ASP A 155 19.08 -15.63 17.60
CA ASP A 155 20.48 -15.45 17.26
C ASP A 155 20.67 -14.56 16.01
N TRP A 156 19.59 -14.12 15.36
CA TRP A 156 19.67 -13.23 14.20
C TRP A 156 20.34 -11.92 14.57
N ARG A 157 21.41 -11.55 13.87
CA ARG A 157 22.02 -10.22 13.97
C ARG A 157 22.14 -9.64 12.56
N GLY A 158 21.90 -8.34 12.45
CA GLY A 158 22.17 -7.61 11.21
C GLY A 158 23.67 -7.62 10.87
N ARG A 159 23.99 -7.51 9.57
CA ARG A 159 25.38 -7.51 9.07
C ARG A 159 25.76 -6.15 8.53
N GLY A 160 26.99 -5.72 8.80
CA GLY A 160 27.48 -4.41 8.35
C GLY A 160 26.66 -3.22 8.88
N GLU A 161 26.73 -2.10 8.17
CA GLU A 161 26.00 -0.88 8.52
C GLU A 161 24.52 -0.98 8.15
N PRO A 162 23.59 -0.58 9.05
CA PRO A 162 22.18 -0.50 8.72
C PRO A 162 21.90 0.44 7.54
N GLY A 163 20.99 0.00 6.68
CA GLY A 163 20.39 0.83 5.64
C GLY A 163 19.68 2.04 6.23
N LYS A 164 19.56 3.10 5.43
CA LYS A 164 18.91 4.35 5.82
C LYS A 164 17.66 4.54 5.02
N ASP A 165 16.60 4.96 5.71
CA ASP A 165 15.35 5.31 5.09
C ASP A 165 15.48 6.62 4.30
N PRO A 166 14.76 6.75 3.17
CA PRO A 166 14.73 7.99 2.43
C PRO A 166 14.07 9.10 3.24
N LYS A 167 14.47 10.35 2.98
CA LYS A 167 13.95 11.50 3.72
C LYS A 167 12.58 11.92 3.20
N PRO A 168 11.67 12.40 4.08
CA PRO A 168 10.40 12.95 3.63
C PRO A 168 10.55 14.10 2.64
N ILE A 169 9.58 14.21 1.74
CA ILE A 169 9.38 15.32 0.83
C ILE A 169 8.55 16.38 1.56
N THR A 170 9.23 17.42 2.01
CA THR A 170 8.63 18.57 2.72
C THR A 170 8.35 19.75 1.79
N VAL A 171 8.86 19.71 0.56
CA VAL A 171 8.67 20.75 -0.46
C VAL A 171 8.20 20.09 -1.75
N LYS A 172 7.16 20.67 -2.40
CA LYS A 172 6.66 20.18 -3.69
C LYS A 172 7.85 20.09 -4.66
N PRO A 173 8.17 18.89 -5.20
CA PRO A 173 9.21 18.77 -6.21
C PRO A 173 8.88 19.67 -7.41
N ALA A 174 9.91 20.19 -8.09
CA ALA A 174 9.71 21.04 -9.25
C ALA A 174 8.96 20.27 -10.34
N SER A 175 7.68 20.56 -10.52
CA SER A 175 6.80 19.95 -11.51
C SER A 175 5.80 20.98 -12.04
N PRO A 176 5.40 20.88 -13.32
CA PRO A 176 4.35 21.73 -13.87
C PRO A 176 3.03 21.52 -13.12
N ASP A 177 2.20 22.56 -13.05
CA ASP A 177 0.88 22.48 -12.42
C ASP A 177 -0.11 21.65 -13.25
N VAL A 178 0.14 21.55 -14.56
CA VAL A 178 -0.61 20.68 -15.48
C VAL A 178 0.38 19.89 -16.32
N ALA A 179 0.18 18.58 -16.37
CA ALA A 179 0.94 17.68 -17.23
C ALA A 179 0.00 16.73 -17.97
N ILE A 180 0.37 16.40 -19.21
CA ILE A 180 -0.30 15.38 -20.01
C ILE A 180 0.72 14.27 -20.25
N ILE A 181 0.38 13.07 -19.81
CA ILE A 181 1.18 11.87 -20.05
C ILE A 181 0.48 11.09 -21.15
N THR A 182 1.15 10.99 -22.31
CA THR A 182 0.63 10.24 -23.46
C THR A 182 1.47 8.99 -23.64
N THR A 183 0.82 7.84 -23.54
CA THR A 183 1.46 6.54 -23.81
C THR A 183 0.79 5.87 -25.00
N ALA A 184 1.59 5.49 -25.98
CA ALA A 184 1.10 4.77 -27.16
C ALA A 184 0.39 3.47 -26.75
N GLY A 185 -0.78 3.21 -27.35
CA GLY A 185 -1.58 2.02 -27.06
C GLY A 185 -2.44 2.10 -25.79
N ALA A 186 -2.46 3.24 -25.07
CA ALA A 186 -3.42 3.45 -23.99
C ALA A 186 -4.86 3.43 -24.54
N THR A 187 -5.72 2.62 -23.92
CA THR A 187 -7.13 2.45 -24.32
C THR A 187 -8.06 3.48 -23.69
N ASP A 188 -7.59 4.15 -22.63
CA ASP A 188 -8.40 5.00 -21.78
C ASP A 188 -7.70 6.32 -21.48
N THR A 189 -8.50 7.35 -21.25
CA THR A 189 -8.05 8.64 -20.72
C THR A 189 -8.48 8.76 -19.26
N ASN A 190 -7.52 9.12 -18.41
CA ASN A 190 -7.74 9.36 -16.99
C ASN A 190 -7.33 10.80 -16.65
N LEU A 191 -8.05 11.41 -15.72
CA LEU A 191 -7.75 12.73 -15.18
C LEU A 191 -7.43 12.58 -13.69
N MET A 192 -6.37 13.24 -13.24
CA MET A 192 -5.99 13.27 -11.84
C MET A 192 -5.80 14.73 -11.40
N LEU A 193 -6.49 15.12 -10.34
CA LEU A 193 -6.18 16.33 -9.59
C LEU A 193 -5.39 15.93 -8.35
N ARG A 194 -4.35 16.69 -8.03
CA ARG A 194 -3.51 16.44 -6.87
C ARG A 194 -3.26 17.75 -6.13
N TRP A 195 -3.43 17.67 -4.82
CA TRP A 195 -3.03 18.73 -3.90
C TRP A 195 -1.84 18.22 -3.11
N PHE A 196 -0.72 18.94 -3.20
CA PHE A 196 0.48 18.62 -2.45
C PHE A 196 0.40 19.26 -1.06
N GLU A 197 0.69 18.48 -0.03
CA GLU A 197 0.90 18.98 1.32
C GLU A 197 2.33 18.62 1.73
N PRO A 198 3.09 19.54 2.35
CA PRO A 198 4.34 19.19 3.02
C PRO A 198 4.13 17.98 3.93
N TYR A 199 5.02 16.98 3.85
CA TYR A 199 4.91 15.83 4.74
C TYR A 199 5.01 16.29 6.20
N THR A 200 4.03 15.87 6.99
CA THR A 200 3.98 16.03 8.44
C THR A 200 3.51 14.72 9.04
N GLU A 201 4.23 14.23 10.03
CA GLU A 201 3.82 13.07 10.80
C GLU A 201 2.49 13.36 11.52
N ARG A 202 1.55 12.42 11.43
CA ARG A 202 0.26 12.49 12.11
C ARG A 202 0.25 11.45 13.22
N PRO A 203 0.21 11.85 14.49
CA PRO A 203 0.34 10.89 15.59
C PRO A 203 -0.91 10.01 15.67
N HIS A 204 -0.71 8.72 16.00
CA HIS A 204 -1.80 7.76 16.17
C HIS A 204 -2.58 7.97 17.48
N THR A 205 -3.40 9.02 17.53
CA THR A 205 -4.20 9.41 18.71
C THR A 205 -5.70 9.38 18.42
N LYS A 206 -6.52 9.28 19.48
CA LYS A 206 -7.98 9.44 19.36
C LYS A 206 -8.35 10.79 18.72
N ALA A 207 -7.66 11.86 19.09
CA ALA A 207 -7.91 13.20 18.56
C ALA A 207 -7.64 13.27 17.05
N GLU A 208 -6.52 12.72 16.59
CA GLU A 208 -6.18 12.68 15.18
C GLU A 208 -7.15 11.80 14.38
N ARG A 209 -7.56 10.65 14.93
CA ARG A 209 -8.60 9.81 14.33
C ARG A 209 -9.92 10.56 14.16
N ARG A 210 -10.34 11.35 15.15
CA ARG A 210 -11.56 12.18 15.06
C ARG A 210 -11.40 13.25 13.98
N ARG A 211 -10.23 13.89 13.89
CA ARG A 211 -9.91 14.90 12.88
C ARG A 211 -9.99 14.29 11.47
N VAL A 212 -9.43 13.10 11.26
CA VAL A 212 -9.53 12.35 10.00
C VAL A 212 -10.98 11.95 9.70
N LEU A 213 -11.78 11.59 10.72
CA LEU A 213 -13.20 11.30 10.54
C LEU A 213 -13.96 12.53 10.02
N VAL A 214 -13.68 13.73 10.54
CA VAL A 214 -14.25 14.99 10.03
C VAL A 214 -13.89 15.19 8.54
N GLU A 215 -12.60 15.05 8.19
CA GLU A 215 -12.12 15.14 6.79
C GLU A 215 -12.85 14.12 5.88
N GLN A 216 -13.04 12.89 6.35
CA GLN A 216 -13.71 11.82 5.61
C GLN A 216 -15.22 12.07 5.45
N LEU A 217 -15.89 12.67 6.43
CA LEU A 217 -17.30 13.03 6.33
C LEU A 217 -17.50 14.13 5.28
N ALA A 218 -16.68 15.19 5.32
CA ALA A 218 -16.70 16.24 4.29
C ALA A 218 -16.48 15.65 2.88
N ALA A 219 -15.42 14.86 2.72
CA ALA A 219 -15.10 14.20 1.45
C ALA A 219 -16.21 13.25 1.00
N GLY A 220 -16.86 12.54 1.92
CA GLY A 220 -17.99 11.67 1.64
C GLY A 220 -19.20 12.42 1.08
N VAL A 221 -19.56 13.56 1.66
CA VAL A 221 -20.65 14.41 1.14
C VAL A 221 -20.32 14.90 -0.28
N ILE A 222 -19.11 15.43 -0.51
CA ILE A 222 -18.70 15.89 -1.84
C ILE A 222 -18.76 14.74 -2.84
N ALA A 223 -18.29 13.55 -2.47
CA ALA A 223 -18.36 12.37 -3.31
C ALA A 223 -19.79 11.99 -3.70
N ARG A 224 -20.77 12.15 -2.79
CA ARG A 224 -22.18 11.88 -3.08
C ARG A 224 -22.82 12.88 -4.05
N ARG A 225 -22.27 14.10 -4.19
CA ARG A 225 -22.72 15.09 -5.19
C ARG A 225 -22.26 14.74 -6.61
N LEU A 226 -21.12 14.04 -6.75
CA LEU A 226 -20.48 13.78 -8.04
C LEU A 226 -21.34 13.01 -9.05
N PRO A 227 -22.06 11.92 -8.70
CA PRO A 227 -22.89 11.20 -9.66
C PRO A 227 -23.96 12.09 -10.31
N GLY A 228 -24.66 12.91 -9.51
CA GLY A 228 -25.68 13.83 -10.02
C GLY A 228 -25.10 14.90 -10.96
N LEU A 229 -23.93 15.43 -10.63
CA LEU A 229 -23.20 16.37 -11.49
C LEU A 229 -22.70 15.71 -12.78
N ASN A 230 -22.24 14.46 -12.71
CA ASN A 230 -21.81 13.68 -13.87
C ASN A 230 -22.98 13.42 -14.83
N GLU A 231 -24.14 13.01 -14.29
CA GLU A 231 -25.39 12.83 -15.04
C GLU A 231 -25.83 14.13 -15.74
N ALA A 232 -25.88 15.24 -14.98
CA ALA A 232 -26.28 16.55 -15.51
C ALA A 232 -25.34 17.07 -16.62
N ALA A 233 -24.06 16.70 -16.58
CA ALA A 233 -23.08 17.03 -17.62
C ALA A 233 -23.13 16.10 -18.85
N GLY A 234 -24.04 15.12 -18.88
CA GLY A 234 -24.17 14.16 -19.97
C GLY A 234 -23.20 12.98 -19.89
N LYS A 235 -22.80 12.58 -18.67
CA LYS A 235 -21.86 11.48 -18.38
C LYS A 235 -20.52 11.59 -19.12
N PRO A 236 -19.75 12.68 -18.93
CA PRO A 236 -18.44 12.86 -19.55
C PRO A 236 -17.37 11.86 -19.06
N ALA A 237 -17.66 11.07 -18.03
CA ALA A 237 -16.81 9.97 -17.58
C ALA A 237 -17.63 8.81 -17.01
N ALA A 238 -17.07 7.60 -17.10
CA ALA A 238 -17.67 6.39 -16.53
C ALA A 238 -17.68 6.44 -14.99
N ARG A 239 -16.60 6.94 -14.38
CA ARG A 239 -16.52 7.14 -12.93
C ARG A 239 -15.71 8.39 -12.62
N ILE A 240 -16.30 9.27 -11.82
CA ILE A 240 -15.65 10.48 -11.27
C ILE A 240 -15.43 10.27 -9.78
N GLY A 241 -14.18 10.35 -9.35
CA GLY A 241 -13.76 10.24 -7.95
C GLY A 241 -13.62 11.61 -7.29
N ASN A 242 -13.84 11.65 -5.99
CA ASN A 242 -13.61 12.83 -5.15
C ASN A 242 -12.15 12.90 -4.67
N ALA A 243 -11.71 14.09 -4.23
CA ALA A 243 -10.44 14.21 -3.52
C ALA A 243 -10.48 13.41 -2.20
N GLY A 244 -9.55 12.48 -2.06
CA GLY A 244 -9.29 11.75 -0.82
C GLY A 244 -7.83 11.93 -0.39
N ALA A 245 -7.54 11.67 0.88
CA ALA A 245 -6.17 11.67 1.38
C ALA A 245 -5.32 10.65 0.60
N ALA A 246 -4.10 11.06 0.25
CA ALA A 246 -3.09 10.21 -0.36
C ALA A 246 -1.76 10.48 0.33
N ALA A 247 -1.05 9.41 0.66
CA ALA A 247 0.25 9.51 1.29
C ALA A 247 1.10 8.30 0.93
N ILE A 248 2.40 8.49 1.04
CA ILE A 248 3.34 7.41 1.29
C ILE A 248 3.91 7.75 2.67
N PRO A 249 3.73 6.88 3.69
CA PRO A 249 4.26 7.10 5.03
C PRO A 249 5.73 7.54 4.98
N GLU A 250 6.09 8.51 5.83
CA GLU A 250 7.43 9.10 5.90
C GLU A 250 7.99 9.75 4.62
N VAL A 251 7.22 9.80 3.53
CA VAL A 251 7.72 10.24 2.22
C VAL A 251 6.93 11.43 1.69
N TRP A 252 5.62 11.31 1.49
CA TRP A 252 4.82 12.43 0.98
C TRP A 252 3.38 12.34 1.45
N ARG A 253 2.69 13.48 1.45
CA ARG A 253 1.28 13.56 1.81
C ARG A 253 0.54 14.56 0.92
N GLY A 254 -0.76 14.35 0.78
CA GLY A 254 -1.65 15.31 0.12
C GLY A 254 -3.02 14.70 -0.13
N GLN A 255 -3.67 15.18 -1.19
CA GLN A 255 -4.96 14.67 -1.64
C GLN A 255 -4.91 14.38 -3.13
N ILE A 256 -5.67 13.39 -3.57
CA ILE A 256 -5.85 13.07 -4.99
C ILE A 256 -7.33 12.86 -5.30
N ALA A 257 -7.77 13.34 -6.46
CA ALA A 257 -9.05 13.01 -7.06
C ALA A 257 -8.79 12.41 -8.44
N THR A 258 -9.48 11.32 -8.78
CA THR A 258 -9.25 10.60 -10.04
C THR A 258 -10.55 10.38 -10.80
N THR A 259 -10.46 10.46 -12.13
CA THR A 259 -11.57 10.16 -13.03
C THR A 259 -11.09 9.20 -14.10
N VAL A 260 -11.92 8.22 -14.43
CA VAL A 260 -11.62 7.14 -15.38
C VAL A 260 -12.74 6.98 -16.41
N GLY A 261 -12.38 6.43 -17.58
CA GLY A 261 -13.32 6.22 -18.69
C GLY A 261 -13.88 7.54 -19.21
N ILE A 262 -13.00 8.52 -19.43
CA ILE A 262 -13.35 9.87 -19.87
C ILE A 262 -13.73 9.86 -21.35
N THR A 263 -14.89 10.42 -21.66
CA THR A 263 -15.37 10.68 -23.03
C THR A 263 -15.22 12.16 -23.40
N ASP A 264 -15.25 13.06 -22.41
CA ASP A 264 -15.02 14.50 -22.57
C ASP A 264 -14.21 15.04 -21.39
N THR A 265 -12.94 15.37 -21.64
CA THR A 265 -11.98 15.76 -20.58
C THR A 265 -12.37 17.06 -19.90
N PHE A 266 -12.82 18.06 -20.67
CA PHE A 266 -13.13 19.37 -20.10
C PHE A 266 -14.41 19.33 -19.28
N LYS A 267 -15.43 18.60 -19.73
CA LYS A 267 -16.65 18.39 -18.92
C LYS A 267 -16.38 17.55 -17.68
N ALA A 268 -15.55 16.52 -17.77
CA ALA A 268 -15.15 15.73 -16.60
C ALA A 268 -14.41 16.60 -15.56
N LEU A 269 -13.49 17.45 -16.01
CA LEU A 269 -12.80 18.42 -15.16
C LEU A 269 -13.78 19.42 -14.53
N ASP A 270 -14.73 19.96 -15.30
CA ASP A 270 -15.75 20.88 -14.79
C ASP A 270 -16.59 20.23 -13.67
N VAL A 271 -17.02 18.98 -13.85
CA VAL A 271 -17.76 18.24 -12.81
C VAL A 271 -16.92 18.09 -11.54
N MET A 272 -15.65 17.70 -11.65
CA MET A 272 -14.75 17.56 -10.50
C MET A 272 -14.59 18.89 -9.77
N VAL A 273 -14.28 19.97 -10.49
CA VAL A 273 -14.05 21.30 -9.91
C VAL A 273 -15.33 21.85 -9.30
N LYS A 274 -16.47 21.70 -9.97
CA LYS A 274 -17.77 22.21 -9.51
C LYS A 274 -18.20 21.62 -8.17
N ALA A 275 -18.04 20.30 -7.97
CA ALA A 275 -18.38 19.65 -6.71
C ALA A 275 -17.57 20.22 -5.53
N HIS A 276 -16.26 20.41 -5.72
CA HIS A 276 -15.39 20.97 -4.70
C HIS A 276 -15.71 22.45 -4.45
N ARG A 277 -15.92 23.25 -5.50
CA ARG A 277 -16.27 24.67 -5.36
C ARG A 277 -17.61 24.87 -4.65
N GLN A 278 -18.62 24.05 -4.94
CA GLN A 278 -19.90 24.10 -4.25
C GLN A 278 -19.74 23.84 -2.74
N ALA A 279 -18.89 22.89 -2.35
CA ALA A 279 -18.62 22.62 -0.95
C ALA A 279 -17.83 23.76 -0.27
N VAL A 280 -16.86 24.36 -0.95
CA VAL A 280 -16.09 25.50 -0.42
C VAL A 280 -16.94 26.76 -0.31
N GLU A 281 -17.82 27.03 -1.28
CA GLU A 281 -18.60 28.27 -1.34
C GLU A 281 -19.87 28.23 -0.49
N PHE A 282 -20.57 27.09 -0.45
CA PHE A 282 -21.86 26.96 0.23
C PHE A 282 -21.83 26.01 1.43
N GLY A 283 -20.70 25.33 1.67
CA GLY A 283 -20.60 24.29 2.68
C GLY A 283 -21.38 23.02 2.31
N ILE A 284 -21.51 22.17 3.32
CA ILE A 284 -22.46 21.06 3.39
C ILE A 284 -23.63 21.44 4.29
N THR A 285 -24.78 20.80 4.09
CA THR A 285 -25.96 20.99 4.95
C THR A 285 -25.96 20.01 6.13
N GLN A 286 -26.80 20.28 7.14
CA GLN A 286 -26.97 19.36 8.27
C GLN A 286 -27.54 18.01 7.80
N GLU A 287 -28.49 18.03 6.87
CA GLU A 287 -29.09 16.81 6.31
C GLU A 287 -28.05 15.97 5.55
N GLU A 288 -27.15 16.61 4.81
CA GLU A 288 -26.05 15.92 4.15
C GLU A 288 -25.08 15.30 5.16
N LEU A 289 -24.75 16.01 6.24
CA LEU A 289 -23.88 15.51 7.30
C LEU A 289 -24.53 14.31 8.03
N ASP A 290 -25.78 14.44 8.43
CA ASP A 290 -26.53 13.40 9.16
C ASP A 290 -26.62 12.11 8.33
N GLU A 291 -26.95 12.23 7.05
CA GLU A 291 -27.00 11.08 6.15
C GLU A 291 -25.61 10.46 5.95
N GLN A 292 -24.56 11.27 5.83
CA GLN A 292 -23.20 10.74 5.69
C GLN A 292 -22.74 10.01 6.96
N LEU A 293 -23.02 10.56 8.14
CA LEU A 293 -22.76 9.92 9.42
C LEU A 293 -23.48 8.58 9.53
N ARG A 294 -24.78 8.54 9.18
CA ARG A 294 -25.57 7.31 9.18
C ARG A 294 -24.93 6.24 8.29
N LEU A 295 -24.54 6.59 7.06
CA LEU A 295 -23.90 5.66 6.13
C LEU A 295 -22.58 5.10 6.67
N VAL A 296 -21.73 5.95 7.27
CA VAL A 296 -20.45 5.52 7.87
C VAL A 296 -20.69 4.60 9.08
N ILE A 297 -21.58 5.00 10.00
CA ILE A 297 -21.92 4.20 11.18
C ILE A 297 -22.49 2.84 10.77
N ASP A 298 -23.44 2.81 9.84
CA ASP A 298 -24.08 1.57 9.39
C ASP A 298 -23.07 0.65 8.70
N ALA A 299 -22.15 1.19 7.89
CA ALA A 299 -21.09 0.41 7.25
C ALA A 299 -20.13 -0.20 8.28
N THR A 300 -19.60 0.61 9.18
CA THR A 300 -18.67 0.15 10.22
C THR A 300 -19.34 -0.84 11.19
N LYS A 301 -20.63 -0.64 11.50
CA LYS A 301 -21.42 -1.60 12.30
C LYS A 301 -21.49 -2.97 11.61
N ARG A 302 -21.87 -3.00 10.33
CA ARG A 302 -21.96 -4.26 9.56
C ARG A 302 -20.63 -5.00 9.55
N GLU A 303 -19.52 -4.29 9.38
CA GLU A 303 -18.19 -4.90 9.43
C GLU A 303 -17.85 -5.44 10.82
N ALA A 304 -18.14 -4.68 11.88
CA ALA A 304 -17.91 -5.10 13.26
C ALA A 304 -18.76 -6.33 13.68
N GLU A 305 -20.01 -6.42 13.22
CA GLU A 305 -20.89 -7.56 13.48
C GLU A 305 -20.48 -8.79 12.67
N ARG A 306 -20.08 -8.59 11.41
CA ARG A 306 -19.64 -9.68 10.52
C ARG A 306 -18.29 -10.26 10.92
N GLY A 307 -17.42 -9.43 11.52
CA GLY A 307 -16.04 -9.79 11.79
C GLY A 307 -15.17 -9.80 10.52
N ARG A 308 -13.86 -10.06 10.70
CA ARG A 308 -12.95 -10.25 9.56
C ARG A 308 -13.23 -11.62 8.93
N THR A 309 -13.68 -11.62 7.69
CA THR A 309 -13.86 -12.82 6.87
C THR A 309 -12.78 -12.88 5.81
N GLY A 310 -12.29 -14.05 5.44
CA GLY A 310 -11.30 -14.22 4.38
C GLY A 310 -10.37 -15.39 4.68
N THR A 311 -9.44 -15.64 3.77
CA THR A 311 -8.36 -16.62 3.98
C THR A 311 -7.34 -16.09 5.00
N SER A 312 -6.55 -16.99 5.58
CA SER A 312 -5.37 -16.63 6.40
C SER A 312 -4.46 -15.66 5.64
N VAL A 313 -4.20 -15.93 4.36
CA VAL A 313 -3.38 -15.09 3.47
C VAL A 313 -3.90 -13.66 3.42
N ALA A 314 -5.19 -13.46 3.13
CA ALA A 314 -5.78 -12.12 3.07
C ALA A 314 -5.66 -11.38 4.42
N GLN A 315 -5.74 -12.11 5.55
CA GLN A 315 -5.56 -11.51 6.87
C GLN A 315 -4.10 -11.14 7.17
N VAL A 316 -3.14 -11.96 6.72
CA VAL A 316 -1.69 -11.66 6.81
C VAL A 316 -1.38 -10.41 5.99
N GLU A 317 -1.88 -10.31 4.76
CA GLU A 317 -1.65 -9.15 3.89
C GLU A 317 -2.20 -7.86 4.53
N ILE A 318 -3.43 -7.90 5.06
CA ILE A 318 -4.00 -6.76 5.80
C ILE A 318 -3.11 -6.39 7.00
N ALA A 319 -2.62 -7.37 7.75
CA ALA A 319 -1.74 -7.11 8.89
C ALA A 319 -0.39 -6.53 8.44
N ALA A 320 0.17 -7.02 7.34
CA ALA A 320 1.43 -6.53 6.77
C ALA A 320 1.29 -5.08 6.31
N ASP A 321 0.20 -4.72 5.63
CA ASP A 321 -0.09 -3.35 5.22
C ASP A 321 -0.24 -2.42 6.44
N MET A 322 -0.91 -2.88 7.49
CA MET A 322 -1.04 -2.12 8.74
C MET A 322 0.32 -1.90 9.41
N VAL A 323 1.18 -2.92 9.46
CA VAL A 323 2.53 -2.80 10.02
C VAL A 323 3.39 -1.86 9.18
N ALA A 324 3.36 -1.99 7.85
CA ALA A 324 4.11 -1.14 6.94
C ALA A 324 3.71 0.34 7.04
N ALA A 325 2.45 0.61 7.37
CA ALA A 325 1.92 1.95 7.58
C ALA A 325 1.99 2.44 9.05
N ASP A 326 2.66 1.68 9.93
CA ASP A 326 2.74 1.91 11.39
C ASP A 326 1.36 2.12 12.07
N LEU A 327 0.32 1.47 11.53
CA LEU A 327 -1.03 1.65 12.02
C LEU A 327 -1.31 0.78 13.26
N PRO A 328 -1.88 1.36 14.33
CA PRO A 328 -2.28 0.57 15.50
C PRO A 328 -3.32 -0.48 15.11
N PHE A 329 -3.11 -1.72 15.56
CA PHE A 329 -4.09 -2.77 15.35
C PHE A 329 -5.30 -2.57 16.27
N LEU A 330 -6.43 -2.24 15.68
CA LEU A 330 -7.72 -2.19 16.37
C LEU A 330 -8.61 -3.32 15.83
N SER A 331 -9.29 -4.01 16.75
CA SER A 331 -10.37 -4.90 16.34
C SER A 331 -11.48 -4.08 15.67
N LEU A 332 -12.27 -4.73 14.82
CA LEU A 332 -13.40 -4.06 14.17
C LEU A 332 -14.39 -3.52 15.22
N GLN A 333 -14.55 -4.22 16.36
CA GLN A 333 -15.39 -3.79 17.46
C GLN A 333 -14.81 -2.57 18.20
N GLN A 334 -13.49 -2.52 18.42
CA GLN A 334 -12.83 -1.33 18.98
C GLN A 334 -12.96 -0.14 18.02
N GLY A 335 -12.77 -0.36 16.72
CA GLY A 335 -12.94 0.67 15.70
C GLY A 335 -14.36 1.25 15.67
N TYR A 336 -15.37 0.38 15.78
CA TYR A 336 -16.78 0.78 15.85
C TYR A 336 -17.12 1.51 17.15
N ALA A 337 -16.65 1.02 18.30
CA ALA A 337 -16.86 1.69 19.59
C ALA A 337 -16.28 3.11 19.60
N LEU A 338 -15.07 3.29 19.05
CA LEU A 338 -14.45 4.61 18.90
C LEU A 338 -15.25 5.52 17.96
N LEU A 339 -15.80 4.98 16.87
CA LEU A 339 -16.66 5.75 15.97
C LEU A 339 -17.91 6.26 16.71
N LEU A 340 -18.58 5.40 17.51
CA LEU A 340 -19.75 5.80 18.30
C LEU A 340 -19.41 6.82 19.40
N GLU A 341 -18.21 6.75 19.98
CA GLU A 341 -17.70 7.75 20.93
C GLU A 341 -17.51 9.12 20.25
N GLN A 342 -17.02 9.14 19.01
CA GLN A 342 -16.59 10.34 18.32
C GLN A 342 -17.69 11.02 17.49
N ALA A 343 -18.51 10.24 16.79
CA ALA A 343 -19.51 10.74 15.84
C ALA A 343 -20.44 11.81 16.43
N PRO A 344 -20.99 11.67 17.66
CA PRO A 344 -21.90 12.67 18.24
C PRO A 344 -21.23 14.01 18.56
N THR A 345 -19.90 14.04 18.59
CA THR A 345 -19.12 15.25 18.91
C THR A 345 -18.81 16.11 17.68
N ILE A 346 -19.11 15.62 16.48
CA ILE A 346 -18.80 16.31 15.22
C ILE A 346 -19.93 17.28 14.89
N THR A 347 -19.57 18.53 14.58
CA THR A 347 -20.55 19.59 14.29
C THR A 347 -20.50 20.01 12.83
N LEU A 348 -21.60 20.57 12.31
CA LEU A 348 -21.64 21.11 10.95
C LEU A 348 -20.60 22.21 10.72
N ALA A 349 -20.43 23.10 11.69
CA ALA A 349 -19.46 24.19 11.61
C ALA A 349 -18.02 23.66 11.49
N GLU A 350 -17.71 22.56 12.19
CA GLU A 350 -16.40 21.93 12.11
C GLU A 350 -16.15 21.25 10.76
N VAL A 351 -17.18 20.60 10.18
CA VAL A 351 -17.03 19.93 8.87
C VAL A 351 -16.91 20.95 7.72
N ASN A 352 -17.49 22.14 7.89
CA ASN A 352 -17.40 23.23 6.91
C ASN A 352 -16.14 24.10 7.03
N ALA A 353 -15.35 23.95 8.11
CA ALA A 353 -14.13 24.71 8.35
C ALA A 353 -12.92 24.10 7.62
#